data_AF-A0A851I5L1-F1
#
_entry.id   AF-A0A851I5L1-F1
#
_cell.length_a   1.000
_cell.length_b   1.000
_cell.length_c   1.000
_cell.angle_alpha   90.00
_cell.angle_beta   90.00
_cell.angle_gamma   90.00
#
_symmetry.space_group_name_H-M   'P 1'
#
loop_
_entity.id
_entity.type
_entity.pdbx_description
1 polymer ?
#
loop_
_entity_poly.entity_id
_entity_poly.type
_entity_poly.pdbx_seq_one_letter_code
_entity_poly.pdbx_strand_id
1 'polypeptide(L)'
;MGNNYIEFPDGLIIQWGENYFEGLSSTPGASITKNINFPKTFKQKCVNVQISGIYNYSDESLEVTFVSSNITKEKFLLQVMRQRGGGGEKAGFFWTAIGY
;
A
#
# COMPACT_ATOMS: atom_id res chain seq x y z
N MET A 1 11.20 -6.55 -6.11
CA MET A 1 11.07 -5.60 -7.24
C MET A 1 10.64 -4.28 -6.64
N GLY A 2 11.31 -3.17 -6.95
CA GLY A 2 10.98 -1.87 -6.34
C GLY A 2 9.71 -1.24 -6.90
N ASN A 3 9.31 -0.10 -6.33
CA ASN A 3 8.16 0.68 -6.81
C ASN A 3 8.46 1.25 -8.20
N ASN A 4 7.59 1.00 -9.17
CA ASN A 4 7.81 1.40 -10.56
C ASN A 4 6.49 1.63 -11.31
N TYR A 5 6.60 2.09 -12.56
CA TYR A 5 5.46 2.38 -13.42
C TYR A 5 5.77 2.11 -14.89
N ILE A 6 4.70 2.04 -15.68
CA ILE A 6 4.70 2.17 -17.13
C ILE A 6 3.65 3.20 -17.54
N GLU A 7 4.00 4.05 -18.49
CA GLU A 7 3.11 5.04 -19.10
C GLU A 7 2.93 4.71 -20.58
N PHE A 8 1.68 4.61 -21.02
CA PHE A 8 1.31 4.31 -22.40
C PHE A 8 1.13 5.60 -23.21
N PRO A 9 1.23 5.55 -24.55
CA PRO A 9 1.10 6.74 -25.40
C PRO A 9 -0.25 7.46 -25.29
N ASP A 10 -1.32 6.75 -24.91
CA ASP A 10 -2.66 7.31 -24.68
C ASP A 10 -2.79 8.02 -23.32
N GLY A 11 -1.73 8.01 -22.51
CA GLY A 11 -1.68 8.61 -21.18
C GLY A 11 -2.14 7.69 -20.06
N LEU A 12 -2.51 6.43 -20.34
CA LEU A 12 -2.75 5.45 -19.28
C LEU A 12 -1.44 5.19 -18.53
N ILE A 13 -1.50 5.12 -17.20
CA ILE A 13 -0.38 4.80 -16.33
C ILE A 13 -0.77 3.59 -15.48
N ILE A 14 0.09 2.58 -15.46
CA ILE A 14 0.02 1.46 -14.51
C ILE A 14 1.24 1.54 -13.60
N GLN A 15 1.02 1.48 -12.30
CA GLN A 15 2.06 1.59 -11.27
C GLN A 15 1.96 0.44 -10.30
N TRP A 16 3.07 0.00 -9.74
CA TRP A 16 3.10 -1.08 -8.75
C TRP A 16 4.20 -0.83 -7.73
N GLY A 17 4.09 -1.54 -6.62
CA GLY A 17 5.11 -1.47 -5.60
C GLY A 17 4.97 -2.50 -4.51
N GLU A 18 5.99 -2.50 -3.67
CA GLU A 18 6.11 -3.27 -2.45
C GLU A 18 6.51 -2.28 -1.36
N ASN A 19 5.75 -2.28 -0.27
CA ASN A 19 5.97 -1.34 0.82
C ASN A 19 5.89 -2.08 2.15
N TYR A 20 6.76 -1.68 3.07
CA TYR A 20 6.81 -2.21 4.43
C TYR A 20 6.10 -1.27 5.40
N PHE A 21 5.51 -1.83 6.44
CA PHE A 21 5.02 -1.11 7.61
C PHE A 21 6.11 -1.18 8.68
N GLU A 22 6.60 -0.02 9.10
CA GLU A 22 7.58 0.13 10.17
C GLU A 22 6.92 0.93 11.31
N GLY A 23 7.28 0.64 12.55
CA GLY A 23 6.75 1.37 13.73
C GLY A 23 5.37 0.94 14.22
N LEU A 24 4.83 -0.20 13.76
CA LEU A 24 3.59 -0.76 14.30
C LEU A 24 3.86 -1.49 15.63
N SER A 25 3.26 -1.03 16.73
CA SER A 25 3.36 -1.65 18.06
C SER A 25 2.94 -3.12 18.07
N SER A 26 3.66 -3.98 18.79
CA SER A 26 3.37 -5.43 18.91
C SER A 26 2.05 -5.74 19.63
N THR A 27 1.39 -4.75 20.24
CA THR A 27 0.09 -4.93 20.88
C THR A 27 -1.01 -5.22 19.86
N PRO A 28 -1.83 -6.27 20.03
CA PRO A 28 -3.04 -6.48 19.24
C PRO A 28 -3.98 -5.27 19.30
N GLY A 29 -4.59 -4.93 18.16
CA GLY A 29 -5.41 -3.73 17.99
C GLY A 29 -4.62 -2.45 17.72
N ALA A 30 -3.30 -2.45 17.83
CA ALA A 30 -2.49 -1.33 17.38
C ALA A 30 -2.69 -1.12 15.88
N SER A 31 -2.82 0.14 15.47
CA SER A 31 -2.98 0.51 14.07
C SER A 31 -2.02 1.61 13.66
N ILE A 32 -1.56 1.54 12.41
CA ILE A 32 -0.81 2.62 11.77
C ILE A 32 -1.44 2.94 10.42
N THR A 33 -1.39 4.21 10.05
CA THR A 33 -1.82 4.67 8.73
C THR A 33 -0.60 5.14 7.95
N LYS A 34 -0.49 4.71 6.69
CA LYS A 34 0.63 5.05 5.82
C LYS A 34 0.13 5.61 4.49
N ASN A 35 0.66 6.77 4.14
CA ASN A 35 0.57 7.30 2.78
C ASN A 35 1.58 6.59 1.90
N ILE A 36 1.12 6.10 0.76
CA ILE A 36 1.96 5.45 -0.24
C ILE A 36 1.95 6.33 -1.47
N ASN A 37 3.12 6.89 -1.77
CA ASN A 37 3.29 7.76 -2.93
C ASN A 37 3.47 6.89 -4.17
N PHE A 38 2.77 7.26 -5.23
CA PHE A 38 2.98 6.70 -6.54
C PHE A 38 4.35 7.14 -7.10
N PRO A 39 5.08 6.26 -7.80
CA PRO A 39 6.30 6.63 -8.53
C PRO A 39 6.10 7.78 -9.52
N LYS A 40 4.90 7.89 -10.07
CA LYS A 40 4.49 8.90 -11.06
C LYS A 40 3.15 9.50 -10.65
N THR A 41 3.06 10.83 -10.69
CA THR A 41 1.77 11.52 -10.52
C THR A 41 0.87 11.25 -11.73
N PHE A 42 -0.34 10.76 -11.49
CA PHE A 42 -1.39 10.66 -12.51
C PHE A 42 -1.77 12.06 -13.01
N LYS A 43 -1.89 12.27 -14.32
CA LYS A 43 -2.16 13.58 -14.93
C LYS A 43 -3.55 14.09 -14.57
N GLN A 44 -4.54 13.19 -14.56
CA GLN A 44 -5.95 13.47 -14.27
C GLN A 44 -6.41 12.82 -12.96
N LYS A 45 -6.30 11.47 -12.83
CA LYS A 45 -6.76 10.74 -11.65
C LYS A 45 -6.19 9.32 -11.58
N CYS A 46 -6.01 8.84 -10.35
CA CYS A 46 -5.97 7.40 -10.09
C CYS A 46 -7.40 6.85 -10.15
N VAL A 47 -7.60 5.81 -10.95
CA VAL A 47 -8.90 5.16 -11.16
C VAL A 47 -9.10 4.01 -10.17
N ASN A 48 -8.05 3.25 -9.89
CA ASN A 48 -8.12 2.14 -8.96
C ASN A 48 -6.75 1.87 -8.33
N VAL A 49 -6.78 1.38 -7.08
CA VAL A 49 -5.66 0.75 -6.42
C VAL A 49 -6.15 -0.61 -5.90
N GLN A 50 -5.38 -1.65 -6.21
CA GLN A 50 -5.59 -2.99 -5.69
C GLN A 50 -4.43 -3.36 -4.77
N ILE A 51 -4.76 -3.86 -3.58
CA ILE A 51 -3.80 -4.52 -2.71
C ILE A 51 -3.76 -5.99 -3.10
N SER A 52 -2.63 -6.42 -3.67
CA SER A 52 -2.50 -7.72 -4.35
C SER A 52 -1.93 -8.81 -3.45
N GLY A 53 -1.42 -8.46 -2.27
CA GLY A 53 -0.99 -9.43 -1.27
C GLY A 53 -0.43 -8.77 -0.02
N ILE A 54 -0.40 -9.52 1.07
CA ILE A 54 0.19 -9.14 2.35
C ILE A 54 1.13 -10.28 2.74
N TYR A 55 2.33 -9.96 3.21
CA TYR A 55 3.21 -10.95 3.82
C TYR A 55 3.42 -10.60 5.28
N ASN A 56 3.28 -11.64 6.09
CA ASN A 56 3.46 -11.64 7.53
C ASN A 56 4.79 -12.35 7.84
N TYR A 57 5.49 -11.88 8.87
CA TYR A 57 6.66 -12.56 9.41
C TYR A 57 6.25 -13.42 10.61
N SER A 58 6.69 -14.68 10.59
CA SER A 58 6.40 -15.65 11.66
C SER A 58 4.90 -15.85 11.87
N ASP A 59 4.43 -15.72 13.11
CA ASP A 59 3.08 -15.98 13.60
C ASP A 59 2.17 -14.75 13.58
N GLU A 60 2.67 -13.62 13.06
CA GLU A 60 1.91 -12.38 12.99
C GLU A 60 0.73 -12.45 12.02
N SER A 61 -0.32 -11.72 12.35
CA SER A 61 -1.51 -11.53 11.52
C SER A 61 -1.85 -10.05 11.48
N LEU A 62 -2.00 -9.54 10.26
CA LEU A 62 -2.34 -8.16 10.00
C LEU A 62 -3.64 -8.06 9.22
N GLU A 63 -4.43 -7.06 9.56
CA GLU A 63 -5.54 -6.58 8.73
C GLU A 63 -5.08 -5.31 8.01
N VAL A 64 -5.33 -5.25 6.71
CA VAL A 64 -4.99 -4.10 5.86
C VAL A 64 -6.27 -3.54 5.27
N THR A 65 -6.50 -2.26 5.56
CA THR A 65 -7.70 -1.53 5.13
C THR A 65 -7.30 -0.43 4.17
N PHE A 66 -7.82 -0.52 2.95
CA PHE A 66 -7.66 0.50 1.93
C PHE A 66 -8.67 1.64 2.13
N VAL A 67 -8.18 2.87 2.29
CA VAL A 67 -9.03 4.05 2.49
C VAL A 67 -9.23 4.75 1.15
N SER A 68 -10.18 4.25 0.37
CA SER A 68 -10.43 4.69 -1.01
C SER A 68 -10.79 6.18 -1.15
N SER A 69 -11.38 6.79 -0.11
CA SER A 69 -11.70 8.23 -0.08
C SER A 69 -10.48 9.15 -0.07
N ASN A 70 -9.28 8.62 0.20
CA ASN A 70 -8.03 9.37 0.24
C ASN A 70 -7.15 9.17 -1.02
N ILE A 71 -7.66 8.50 -2.05
CA ILE A 71 -6.92 8.36 -3.31
C ILE A 71 -6.79 9.74 -3.95
N THR A 72 -5.55 10.10 -4.31
CA THR A 72 -5.25 11.31 -5.09
C THR A 72 -4.49 10.93 -6.35
N LYS A 73 -4.01 11.94 -7.08
CA LYS A 73 -3.11 11.76 -8.23
C LYS A 73 -1.71 11.30 -7.83
N GLU A 74 -1.33 11.49 -6.57
CA GLU A 74 0.05 11.34 -6.09
C GLU A 74 0.21 10.19 -5.12
N LYS A 75 -0.87 9.78 -4.46
CA LYS A 75 -0.81 8.81 -3.37
C LYS A 75 -2.14 8.14 -3.10
N PHE A 76 -2.06 7.08 -2.31
CA PHE A 76 -3.19 6.47 -1.62
C PHE A 76 -2.87 6.20 -0.16
N LEU A 77 -3.90 5.91 0.62
CA LEU A 77 -3.80 5.70 2.05
C LEU A 77 -4.17 4.26 2.40
N LEU A 78 -3.31 3.62 3.20
CA LEU A 78 -3.59 2.33 3.83
C LEU A 78 -3.56 2.48 5.35
N GLN A 79 -4.50 1.82 6.00
CA GLN A 79 -4.42 1.54 7.42
C GLN A 79 -4.05 0.07 7.61
N VAL A 80 -3.21 -0.22 8.60
CA VAL A 80 -2.88 -1.57 9.01
C VAL A 80 -3.15 -1.72 10.48
N MET A 81 -3.79 -2.82 10.86
CA MET A 81 -4.06 -3.17 12.24
C MET A 81 -3.48 -4.54 12.56
N ARG A 82 -2.86 -4.65 13.74
CA ARG A 82 -2.35 -5.92 14.24
C ARG A 82 -3.49 -6.75 14.83
N GLN A 83 -3.72 -7.93 14.26
CA GLN A 83 -4.74 -8.87 14.73
C GLN A 83 -4.20 -9.83 15.77
N ARG A 84 -2.99 -10.37 15.55
CA ARG A 84 -2.35 -11.37 16.43
C ARG A 84 -0.84 -11.41 16.20
N GLY A 85 -0.10 -11.90 17.19
CA GLY A 85 1.35 -12.07 17.11
C GLY A 85 2.06 -10.73 17.06
N GLY A 86 3.40 -10.74 17.08
CA GLY A 86 4.18 -9.50 17.03
C GLY A 86 5.62 -9.72 17.44
N GLY A 87 6.50 -8.82 16.98
CA GLY A 87 7.94 -8.91 17.18
C GLY A 87 8.75 -9.01 15.89
N GLY A 88 8.09 -9.19 14.74
CA GLY A 88 8.72 -8.98 13.43
C GLY A 88 9.00 -7.49 13.19
N GLU A 89 10.21 -7.18 12.74
CA GLU A 89 10.65 -5.79 12.50
C GLU A 89 9.92 -5.12 11.33
N LYS A 90 9.37 -5.92 10.42
CA LYS A 90 8.75 -5.45 9.17
C LYS A 90 7.60 -6.39 8.82
N ALA A 91 6.51 -5.84 8.32
CA ALA A 91 5.54 -6.56 7.52
C ALA A 91 5.31 -5.75 6.24
N GLY A 92 4.71 -6.32 5.21
CA GLY A 92 4.47 -5.52 4.01
C GLY A 92 3.43 -6.08 3.08
N PHE A 93 3.30 -5.38 1.95
CA PHE A 93 2.21 -5.58 1.03
C PHE A 93 2.62 -5.22 -0.40
N PHE A 94 1.93 -5.84 -1.34
CA PHE A 94 2.02 -5.55 -2.75
C PHE A 94 0.80 -4.75 -3.18
N TRP A 95 1.00 -3.83 -4.11
CA TRP A 95 -0.07 -3.04 -4.68
C TRP A 95 0.12 -2.78 -6.16
N THR A 96 -0.98 -2.52 -6.84
CA THR A 96 -1.02 -2.05 -8.22
C THR A 96 -2.04 -0.93 -8.32
N ALA A 97 -1.72 0.11 -9.08
CA ALA A 97 -2.58 1.25 -9.33
C ALA A 97 -2.67 1.52 -10.83
N ILE A 98 -3.82 2.01 -11.27
CA ILE A 98 -4.09 2.37 -12.65
C ILE A 98 -4.81 3.71 -12.72
N GLY A 99 -4.51 4.50 -13.73
CA GLY A 99 -5.10 5.83 -13.91
C GLY A 99 -4.52 6.55 -15.11
N TYR A 100 -4.85 7.83 -15.24
CA TYR A 100 -4.37 8.71 -16.30
C TYR A 100 -3.76 9.95 -15.67
#